data_AF-A0A7R9B9B0-F1
#
_entry.id   AF-A0A7R9B9B0-F1
#
_cell.length_a   1.000
_cell.length_b   1.000
_cell.length_c   1.000
_cell.angle_alpha   90.00
_cell.angle_beta   90.00
_cell.angle_gamma   90.00
#
_symmetry.space_group_name_H-M   'P 1'
#
loop_
_entity.id
_entity.type
_entity.pdbx_description
1 polymer ?
#
loop_
_entity_poly.entity_id
_entity_poly.type
_entity_poly.pdbx_seq_one_letter_code
_entity_poly.pdbx_strand_id
1 'polypeptide(L)'
;NSVGTAVTFPLCGLLIDRLGWEYAFYVPGALGAVWCLLWWGLVFDSPASHPRISREEKEMIEREVGPHLARKQPPVPWWSMARSLPLWAIMISNFGGVWTFLVLLTYGPNYLKNVHGFGIQ
;
A
#
# COMPACT_ATOMS: atom_id res chain seq x y z
N ASN A 1 -5.98 0.64 3.98
CA ASN A 1 -4.73 1.00 4.69
C ASN A 1 -4.94 1.67 6.04
N SER A 2 -5.96 2.51 6.25
CA SER A 2 -6.11 3.26 7.51
C SER A 2 -6.51 2.43 8.75
N VAL A 3 -7.19 1.29 8.55
CA VAL A 3 -7.64 0.43 9.67
C VAL A 3 -6.45 -0.22 10.39
N GLY A 4 -5.44 -0.67 9.64
CA GLY A 4 -4.24 -1.26 10.23
C GLY A 4 -3.51 -0.26 11.12
N THR A 5 -3.30 0.96 10.63
CA THR A 5 -2.65 2.03 11.39
C THR A 5 -3.41 2.40 12.67
N ALA A 6 -4.75 2.48 12.61
CA ALA A 6 -5.58 2.79 13.76
C ALA A 6 -5.52 1.73 14.87
N VAL A 7 -5.32 0.46 14.51
CA VAL A 7 -5.20 -0.66 15.47
C VAL A 7 -3.77 -0.81 15.97
N THR A 8 -2.77 -0.63 15.10
CA THR A 8 -1.35 -0.82 15.44
C THR A 8 -0.85 0.21 16.45
N PHE A 9 -1.26 1.48 16.36
CA PHE A 9 -0.76 2.51 17.28
C PHE A 9 -1.11 2.25 18.76
N PRO A 10 -2.38 1.98 19.14
CA PRO A 10 -2.72 1.60 20.51
C PRO A 10 -2.06 0.29 20.96
N LEU A 11 -1.98 -0.70 20.07
CA LEU A 11 -1.34 -1.99 20.36
C LEU A 11 0.16 -1.82 20.68
N CYS A 12 0.88 -1.05 19.87
CA CYS A 12 2.27 -0.73 20.14
C CYS A 12 2.42 0.05 21.45
N GLY A 13 1.54 1.01 21.74
CA GLY A 13 1.56 1.75 23.01
C GLY A 13 1.44 0.83 24.24
N LEU A 14 0.48 -0.10 24.21
CA LEU A 14 0.28 -1.08 25.29
C LEU A 14 1.43 -2.10 25.41
N LEU A 15 2.01 -2.51 24.29
CA LEU A 15 3.14 -3.44 24.26
C LEU A 15 4.41 -2.81 24.85
N ILE A 16 4.68 -1.54 24.52
CA ILE A 16 5.84 -0.81 25.06
C ILE A 16 5.70 -0.61 26.57
N ASP A 17 4.52 -0.23 27.04
CA ASP A 17 4.24 0.01 28.46
C ASP A 17 4.37 -1.26 29.33
N ARG A 18 3.93 -2.42 28.80
CA ARG A 18 3.88 -3.67 29.58
C ARG A 18 5.08 -4.59 29.40
N LEU A 19 5.65 -4.65 28.20
CA LEU A 19 6.66 -5.66 27.82
C LEU A 19 7.99 -5.04 27.37
N GLY A 20 8.03 -3.72 27.17
CA GLY A 20 9.22 -3.00 26.72
C GLY A 20 9.22 -2.74 25.21
N TRP A 21 10.09 -1.82 24.81
CA TRP A 21 10.11 -1.25 23.45
C TRP A 21 10.41 -2.27 22.34
N GLU A 22 11.13 -3.34 22.67
CA GLU A 22 11.55 -4.38 21.72
C GLU A 22 10.35 -5.16 21.14
N TYR A 23 9.30 -5.37 21.95
CA TYR A 23 8.10 -6.10 21.54
C TYR A 23 7.23 -5.35 20.54
N ALA A 24 7.39 -4.02 20.44
CA ALA A 24 6.77 -3.23 19.39
C ALA A 24 7.31 -3.59 18.00
N PHE A 25 8.49 -4.21 17.91
CA PHE A 25 9.05 -4.73 16.66
C PHE A 25 8.74 -6.21 16.46
N TYR A 26 8.85 -7.03 17.51
CA TYR A 26 8.63 -8.47 17.41
C TYR A 26 7.18 -8.83 17.07
N VAL A 27 6.19 -8.17 17.69
CA VAL A 27 4.77 -8.55 17.52
C VAL A 27 4.25 -8.26 16.11
N PRO A 28 4.40 -7.04 15.55
CA PRO A 28 3.98 -6.76 14.17
C PRO A 28 4.82 -7.53 13.14
N GLY A 29 6.12 -7.72 13.42
CA GLY A 29 7.01 -8.50 12.57
C GLY A 29 6.60 -9.97 12.46
N ALA A 30 6.31 -10.61 13.58
CA ALA A 30 5.82 -11.99 13.60
C ALA A 30 4.44 -12.13 12.93
N LEU A 31 3.53 -11.19 13.19
CA LEU A 31 2.21 -11.18 12.54
C LEU A 31 2.34 -11.05 11.00
N GLY A 32 3.24 -10.18 10.54
CA GLY A 32 3.56 -10.03 9.12
C GLY A 32 4.16 -11.30 8.52
N ALA A 33 5.08 -11.96 9.22
CA ALA A 33 5.67 -13.22 8.77
C ALA A 33 4.62 -14.34 8.64
N VAL A 34 3.75 -14.50 9.63
CA VAL A 34 2.63 -15.46 9.58
C VAL A 34 1.71 -15.13 8.41
N TRP A 35 1.38 -13.86 8.21
CA TRP A 35 0.56 -13.42 7.08
C TRP A 35 1.21 -13.72 5.73
N CYS A 36 2.52 -13.49 5.58
CA CYS A 36 3.27 -13.84 4.38
C CYS A 36 3.23 -15.34 4.08
N LEU A 37 3.38 -16.19 5.10
CA LEU A 37 3.30 -17.65 4.93
C LEU A 37 1.90 -18.08 4.49
N LEU A 38 0.85 -17.49 5.07
CA LEU A 38 -0.53 -17.71 4.66
C LEU A 38 -0.76 -17.26 3.21
N TRP A 39 -0.26 -16.07 2.86
CA TRP A 39 -0.36 -15.54 1.50
C TRP A 39 0.34 -16.45 0.48
N TRP A 40 1.52 -16.96 0.81
CA TRP A 40 2.23 -17.92 -0.05
C TRP A 40 1.43 -19.23 -0.24
N GLY A 41 0.71 -19.69 0.79
CA GLY A 41 -0.14 -20.88 0.67
C GLY A 41 -1.48 -20.64 -0.05
N LEU A 42 -1.99 -19.42 -0.04
CA LEU A 42 -3.34 -19.06 -0.52
C LEU A 42 -3.36 -18.40 -1.90
N VAL A 43 -2.26 -17.73 -2.29
CA VAL A 43 -2.22 -16.89 -3.50
C VAL A 43 -1.15 -17.42 -4.45
N PHE A 44 -1.60 -17.78 -5.65
CA PHE A 44 -0.73 -18.28 -6.71
C PHE A 44 -0.79 -17.32 -7.91
N ASP A 45 0.36 -16.86 -8.38
CA ASP A 45 0.50 -15.90 -9.49
C ASP A 45 0.10 -16.47 -10.86
N SER A 46 -0.11 -17.79 -10.96
CA SER A 46 -0.41 -18.46 -12.21
C SER A 46 -1.72 -19.24 -12.13
N PRO A 47 -2.67 -19.01 -13.05
CA PRO A 47 -3.87 -19.83 -13.19
C PRO A 47 -3.53 -21.29 -13.56
N ALA A 48 -2.29 -21.58 -13.96
CA ALA A 48 -1.82 -22.93 -14.30
C ALA A 48 -1.40 -23.77 -13.08
N SER A 49 -1.12 -23.16 -11.93
CA SER A 49 -0.67 -23.86 -10.72
C SER A 49 -1.74 -23.98 -9.63
N HIS A 50 -2.99 -23.60 -9.92
CA HIS A 50 -4.09 -23.68 -8.98
C HIS A 50 -4.81 -25.05 -9.10
N PRO A 51 -4.71 -25.98 -8.13
CA PRO A 51 -5.38 -27.29 -8.20
C PRO A 51 -6.91 -27.23 -8.05
N ARG A 52 -7.49 -26.02 -7.96
CA ARG A 52 -8.93 -25.76 -7.77
C ARG A 52 -9.59 -24.94 -8.88
N ILE A 53 -8.88 -24.59 -9.95
CA ILE A 53 -9.48 -23.85 -11.06
C ILE A 53 -10.45 -24.78 -11.82
N SER A 54 -11.69 -24.35 -11.98
CA SER A 54 -12.68 -25.03 -12.82
C SER A 54 -12.24 -24.94 -14.28
N ARG A 55 -12.50 -25.99 -15.07
CA ARG A 55 -12.14 -26.01 -16.50
C ARG A 55 -12.72 -24.83 -17.28
N GLU A 56 -13.89 -24.34 -16.88
CA GLU A 56 -14.57 -23.19 -17.47
C GLU A 56 -13.82 -21.86 -17.24
N GLU A 57 -13.25 -21.66 -16.05
CA GLU A 57 -12.50 -20.43 -15.72
C GLU A 57 -11.16 -20.39 -16.46
N LYS A 58 -10.52 -21.56 -16.63
CA LYS A 58 -9.29 -21.69 -17.43
C LYS A 58 -9.53 -21.35 -18.90
N GLU A 59 -10.61 -21.85 -19.51
CA GLU A 59 -10.95 -21.55 -20.91
C GLU A 59 -11.32 -20.08 -21.11
N MET A 60 -11.97 -19.44 -20.14
CA MET A 60 -12.27 -18.01 -20.18
C MET A 60 -10.97 -17.17 -20.17
N ILE A 61 -10.04 -17.47 -19.26
CA ILE A 61 -8.75 -16.77 -19.16
C ILE A 61 -7.89 -17.01 -20.42
N GLU A 62 -7.84 -18.23 -20.95
CA GLU A 62 -7.08 -18.53 -22.16
C GLU A 62 -7.66 -17.82 -23.40
N ARG A 63 -9.00 -17.69 -23.50
CA ARG A 63 -9.66 -16.96 -24.59
C ARG A 63 -9.48 -15.45 -24.51
N GLU A 64 -9.57 -14.88 -23.30
CA GLU A 64 -9.54 -13.42 -23.11
C GLU A 64 -8.11 -12.87 -22.94
N VAL A 65 -7.23 -13.60 -22.26
CA VAL A 65 -5.87 -13.14 -21.91
C VAL A 65 -4.80 -13.75 -22.82
N GLY A 66 -5.00 -14.98 -23.30
CA GLY A 66 -4.07 -15.70 -24.17
C GLY A 66 -3.60 -14.91 -25.42
N PRO A 67 -4.49 -14.21 -26.14
CA PRO A 67 -4.08 -13.39 -27.29
C PRO A 67 -3.21 -12.18 -26.92
N HIS A 68 -3.32 -11.67 -25.69
CA HIS A 68 -2.57 -10.51 -25.20
C HIS A 68 -1.19 -10.89 -24.64
N LEU A 69 -1.04 -12.11 -24.11
CA LEU A 69 0.25 -12.67 -23.65
C LEU A 69 1.13 -13.16 -24.81
N ALA A 70 0.53 -13.72 -25.87
CA ALA A 70 1.27 -14.21 -27.04
C ALA A 70 1.76 -13.08 -27.97
N ARG A 71 1.17 -11.89 -27.86
CA ARG A 71 1.55 -10.72 -28.66
C ARG A 71 2.73 -10.02 -28.00
N LYS A 72 3.88 -9.98 -28.67
CA LYS A 72 5.01 -9.10 -28.29
C LYS A 72 4.47 -7.68 -28.10
N GLN A 73 4.40 -7.23 -26.85
CA GLN A 73 3.92 -5.88 -26.56
C GLN A 73 4.91 -4.87 -27.17
N PRO A 74 4.42 -3.83 -27.87
CA PRO A 74 5.29 -2.78 -28.35
C PRO A 74 6.01 -2.11 -27.17
N PRO A 75 7.22 -1.56 -27.36
CA PRO A 75 7.92 -0.86 -26.30
C PRO A 75 7.05 0.27 -25.77
N VAL A 76 6.95 0.37 -24.44
CA VAL A 76 6.14 1.39 -23.77
C VAL A 76 6.59 2.78 -24.25
N PRO A 77 5.70 3.61 -24.83
CA PRO A 77 6.08 4.89 -25.42
C PRO A 77 6.20 5.96 -24.32
N TRP A 78 7.25 5.88 -23.52
CA TRP A 78 7.53 6.76 -22.37
C TRP A 78 7.36 8.25 -22.71
N TRP A 79 7.83 8.67 -23.88
CA TRP A 79 7.78 10.07 -24.30
C TRP A 79 6.38 10.55 -24.67
N SER A 80 5.54 9.67 -25.22
CA SER A 80 4.14 9.98 -25.52
C SER A 80 3.32 10.09 -24.22
N MET A 81 3.59 9.22 -23.25
CA MET A 81 2.97 9.30 -21.92
C MET A 81 3.40 10.56 -21.18
N ALA A 82 4.69 10.91 -21.21
CA ALA A 82 5.22 12.12 -20.58
C ALA A 82 4.67 13.43 -21.16
N ARG A 83 4.22 13.44 -22.42
CA ARG A 83 3.54 14.61 -23.04
C ARG A 83 2.02 14.62 -22.84
N SER A 84 1.44 13.59 -22.21
CA SER A 84 0.00 13.53 -22.00
C SER A 84 -0.44 14.47 -20.88
N LEU A 85 -1.42 15.33 -21.18
CA LEU A 85 -2.00 16.26 -20.22
C LEU A 85 -2.60 15.57 -18.97
N PRO A 86 -3.29 14.41 -19.10
CA PRO A 86 -3.84 13.70 -17.95
C PRO A 86 -2.77 13.21 -16.96
N LEU A 87 -1.59 12.82 -17.44
CA LEU A 87 -0.49 12.41 -16.58
C LEU A 87 -0.03 13.56 -15.67
N TRP A 88 0.17 14.74 -16.25
CA TRP A 88 0.56 15.93 -15.49
C TRP A 88 -0.53 16.38 -14.51
N ALA A 89 -1.80 16.30 -14.90
CA ALA A 89 -2.91 16.59 -14.00
C ALA A 89 -2.89 15.69 -12.76
N ILE A 90 -2.74 14.37 -12.95
CA ILE A 90 -2.66 13.40 -11.84
C ILE A 90 -1.41 13.64 -10.99
N MET A 91 -0.25 13.89 -11.62
CA MET A 91 1.00 14.17 -10.90
C MET A 91 0.88 15.41 -10.02
N ILE A 92 0.35 16.51 -10.56
CA ILE A 92 0.18 17.76 -9.82
C ILE A 92 -0.87 17.58 -8.71
N SER A 93 -2.00 16.92 -8.98
CA SER A 93 -3.02 16.66 -7.96
C SER A 93 -2.48 15.79 -6.82
N ASN A 94 -1.73 14.74 -7.12
CA ASN A 94 -1.11 13.89 -6.11
C ASN A 94 -0.02 14.64 -5.33
N PHE A 95 0.83 15.40 -6.04
CA PHE A 95 1.87 16.22 -5.40
C PHE A 95 1.24 17.26 -4.47
N GLY A 96 0.22 17.98 -4.92
CA GLY A 96 -0.50 18.95 -4.11
C GLY A 96 -1.13 18.30 -2.88
N GLY A 97 -1.77 17.14 -3.04
CA GLY A 97 -2.34 16.39 -1.92
C GLY A 97 -1.29 15.98 -0.88
N VAL A 98 -0.18 15.38 -1.32
CA VAL A 98 0.91 14.95 -0.42
C VAL A 98 1.59 16.16 0.22
N TRP A 99 1.86 17.22 -0.53
CA TRP A 99 2.46 18.45 -0.03
C TRP A 99 1.60 19.10 1.04
N THR A 100 0.31 19.31 0.77
CA THR A 100 -0.62 19.90 1.75
C THR A 100 -0.73 19.04 3.00
N PHE A 101 -0.78 17.71 2.85
CA PHE A 101 -0.78 16.80 4.00
C PHE A 101 0.49 16.91 4.85
N LEU A 102 1.67 16.93 4.22
CA LEU A 102 2.96 17.05 4.92
C LEU A 102 3.12 18.42 5.59
N VAL A 103 2.71 19.50 4.94
CA VAL A 103 2.73 20.85 5.51
C VAL A 103 1.82 20.91 6.74
N LEU A 104 0.60 20.39 6.64
CA LEU A 104 -0.32 20.33 7.78
C LEU A 104 0.22 19.48 8.93
N LEU A 105 0.86 18.35 8.63
CA LEU A 105 1.43 17.47 9.64
C LEU A 105 2.67 18.08 10.32
N THR A 106 3.52 18.79 9.57
CA THR A 106 4.76 19.39 10.08
C THR A 106 4.52 20.70 10.84
N TYR A 107 3.66 21.56 10.28
CA TYR A 107 3.39 22.88 10.85
C TYR A 107 2.13 22.91 11.70
N GLY A 108 1.25 21.91 11.63
CA GLY A 108 0.08 21.80 12.50
C GLY A 108 0.43 21.84 14.00
N PRO A 109 1.40 21.04 14.48
CA PRO A 109 1.84 21.09 15.87
C PRO A 109 2.43 22.45 16.26
N ASN A 110 3.22 23.07 15.37
CA ASN A 110 3.79 24.40 15.58
C ASN A 110 2.74 25.50 15.62
N TYR A 111 1.71 25.42 14.78
CA TYR A 111 0.60 26.37 14.75
C TYR A 111 -0.23 26.31 16.04
N LEU A 112 -0.58 25.10 16.50
CA LEU A 112 -1.30 24.90 17.76
C LEU A 112 -0.48 25.38 18.97
N LYS A 113 0.84 25.18 18.97
CA LYS A 113 1.73 25.66 20.03
C LYS A 113 1.86 27.19 20.07
N ASN A 114 2.07 27.83 18.92
CA ASN A 114 2.44 29.25 18.86
C ASN A 114 1.22 30.21 18.85
N VAL A 115 0.07 29.77 18.34
CA VAL A 115 -1.12 30.63 18.20
C VAL A 115 -2.14 30.37 19.31
N HIS A 116 -2.30 29.11 19.74
CA HIS A 116 -3.26 28.74 20.79
C HIS A 116 -2.65 28.55 22.18
N GLY A 117 -1.33 28.68 22.34
CA GLY A 117 -0.68 28.69 23.66
C GLY A 117 -0.77 27.38 24.44
N PHE A 118 -1.17 26.26 23.81
CA PHE A 118 -1.07 24.93 24.41
C PHE A 118 0.40 24.51 24.47
N GLY A 119 1.11 25.02 25.47
CA GLY A 119 2.41 24.53 25.89
C GLY A 119 2.26 23.10 26.41
N ILE A 120 2.64 22.13 25.59
CA ILE A 120 2.80 20.75 26.03
C ILE A 120 4.08 20.72 26.86
N GLN A 121 3.94 20.59 28.18
CA GLN A 121 4.99 20.09 29.08
C GLN A 121 5.19 18.60 28.84
#